data_AF-A0A7C9ED62-F1
#
_entry.id   AF-A0A7C9ED62-F1
#
_cell.length_a   1.000
_cell.length_b   1.000
_cell.length_c   1.000
_cell.angle_alpha   90.00
_cell.angle_beta   90.00
_cell.angle_gamma   90.00
#
_symmetry.space_group_name_H-M   'P 1'
#
loop_
_entity.id
_entity.type
_entity.pdbx_description
1 polymer ?
#
loop_
_entity_poly.entity_id
_entity_poly.type
_entity_poly.pdbx_seq_one_letter_code
_entity_poly.pdbx_strand_id
1 'polypeptide(L)'
;SEILHKDPTCFPALHEMGLPDAFLSSVVGGIFPSSKALTCVPSGLGAICLNTKGLEAVKETSALRFLVDVFTSKKYVVGMNEAIVPLANGVEELLRHVSSLRGTGVDIIIEIINKMASLGEGSVSGSSEMVNDISAMEMDSGDRGSGSESHSSLVSGTDAAEEGVTDER
;
A
#
# COMPACT_ATOMS: atom_id res chain seq x y z
N SER A 1 6.58 -10.65 19.36
CA SER A 1 7.04 -9.25 19.34
C SER A 1 7.38 -8.70 20.72
N GLU A 2 6.50 -8.76 21.72
CA GLU A 2 6.68 -7.95 22.95
C GLU A 2 7.98 -8.15 23.74
N ILE A 3 8.48 -9.37 23.89
CA ILE A 3 9.59 -9.68 24.81
C ILE A 3 10.86 -8.87 24.48
N LEU A 4 11.29 -8.86 23.21
CA LEU A 4 12.46 -8.08 22.75
C LEU A 4 12.28 -6.56 22.82
N HIS A 5 11.04 -6.06 22.86
CA HIS A 5 10.74 -4.63 22.99
C HIS A 5 10.59 -4.20 24.46
N LYS A 6 10.25 -5.14 25.36
CA LYS A 6 10.10 -4.89 26.81
C LYS A 6 11.38 -5.14 27.60
N ASP A 7 12.27 -6.00 27.13
CA ASP A 7 13.60 -6.23 27.72
C ASP A 7 14.65 -6.54 26.63
N PRO A 8 15.53 -5.59 26.24
CA PRO A 8 16.59 -5.85 25.26
C PRO A 8 17.65 -6.84 25.78
N THR A 9 17.73 -7.05 27.10
CA THR A 9 18.70 -7.97 27.74
C THR A 9 18.44 -9.44 27.40
N CYS A 10 17.25 -9.78 26.88
CA CYS A 10 16.95 -11.14 26.41
C CYS A 10 17.56 -11.47 25.03
N PHE A 11 17.99 -10.48 24.23
CA PHE A 11 18.48 -10.74 22.87
C PHE A 11 19.64 -11.75 22.80
N PRO A 12 20.69 -11.68 23.66
CA PRO A 12 21.78 -12.66 23.63
C PRO A 12 21.31 -14.10 23.85
N ALA A 13 20.43 -14.33 24.82
CA ALA A 13 19.87 -15.67 25.10
C ALA A 13 19.00 -16.19 23.94
N LEU A 14 18.27 -15.31 23.25
CA LEU A 14 17.50 -15.67 22.05
C LEU A 14 18.41 -15.96 20.85
N HIS A 15 19.55 -15.28 20.74
CA HIS A 15 20.57 -15.53 19.70
C HIS A 15 21.29 -16.86 19.91
N GLU A 16 21.65 -17.22 21.16
CA GLU A 16 22.24 -18.53 21.48
C GLU A 16 21.28 -19.71 21.20
N MET A 17 19.97 -19.47 21.22
CA MET A 17 18.95 -20.45 20.79
C MET A 17 18.66 -20.43 19.27
N GLY A 18 19.41 -19.66 18.46
CA GLY A 18 19.24 -19.58 17.00
C GLY A 18 17.93 -18.93 16.52
N LEU A 19 17.18 -18.24 17.41
CA LEU A 19 15.90 -17.64 17.05
C LEU A 19 16.00 -16.55 15.97
N PRO A 20 17.01 -15.65 15.95
CA PRO A 20 17.17 -14.69 14.87
C PRO A 20 17.31 -15.37 13.50
N ASP A 21 18.11 -16.43 13.40
CA ASP A 21 18.41 -17.08 12.13
C ASP A 21 17.19 -17.84 11.60
N ALA A 22 16.44 -18.50 12.50
CA ALA A 22 15.15 -19.12 12.18
C ALA A 22 14.09 -18.09 11.76
N PHE A 23 14.07 -16.90 12.40
CA PHE A 23 13.17 -15.81 12.02
C PHE A 23 13.53 -15.24 10.64
N LEU A 24 14.81 -14.93 10.37
CA LEU A 24 15.25 -14.43 9.07
C LEU A 24 15.00 -15.46 7.95
N SER A 25 15.24 -16.74 8.22
CA SER A 25 14.90 -17.84 7.29
C SER A 25 13.40 -17.88 6.97
N SER A 26 12.54 -17.63 7.96
CA SER A 26 11.08 -17.53 7.79
C SER A 26 10.68 -16.28 6.97
N VAL A 27 11.35 -15.15 7.18
CA VAL A 27 11.13 -13.92 6.40
C VAL A 27 11.50 -14.11 4.92
N VAL A 28 12.67 -14.68 4.65
CA VAL A 28 13.16 -14.95 3.29
C VAL A 28 12.38 -16.09 2.61
N GLY A 29 11.88 -17.07 3.37
CA GLY A 29 10.96 -18.10 2.88
C GLY A 29 9.57 -17.59 2.46
N GLY A 30 9.24 -16.34 2.81
CA GLY A 30 8.03 -15.64 2.38
C GLY A 30 6.96 -15.54 3.46
N ILE A 31 6.43 -14.32 3.65
CA ILE A 31 5.47 -14.02 4.71
C ILE A 31 4.08 -14.59 4.41
N PHE A 32 3.40 -15.10 5.43
CA PHE A 32 2.01 -15.54 5.31
C PHE A 32 1.06 -14.33 5.12
N PRO A 33 0.10 -14.36 4.17
CA PRO A 33 -0.72 -13.20 3.84
C PRO A 33 -1.81 -12.90 4.89
N SER A 34 -1.41 -12.31 6.02
CA SER A 34 -2.30 -11.85 7.08
C SER A 34 -1.73 -10.61 7.78
N SER A 35 -2.59 -9.69 8.24
CA SER A 35 -2.14 -8.45 8.89
C SER A 35 -1.18 -8.70 10.07
N LYS A 36 -1.47 -9.70 10.93
CA LYS A 36 -0.59 -10.05 12.06
C LYS A 36 0.80 -10.53 11.64
N ALA A 37 0.92 -11.22 10.50
CA ALA A 37 2.22 -11.68 9.99
C ALA A 37 2.97 -10.55 9.26
N LEU A 38 2.26 -9.68 8.53
CA LEU A 38 2.87 -8.52 7.87
C LEU A 38 3.42 -7.52 8.90
N THR A 39 2.61 -7.18 9.91
CA THR A 39 2.95 -6.15 10.91
C THR A 39 3.99 -6.58 11.93
N CYS A 40 4.20 -7.89 12.17
CA CYS A 40 5.19 -8.34 13.13
C CYS A 40 6.63 -8.34 12.57
N VAL A 41 6.80 -8.37 11.24
CA VAL A 41 8.11 -8.50 10.60
C VAL A 41 9.02 -7.29 10.83
N PRO A 42 8.59 -6.02 10.61
CA PRO A 42 9.46 -4.87 10.85
C PRO A 42 9.92 -4.77 12.31
N SER A 43 9.05 -5.05 13.27
CA SER A 43 9.41 -5.06 14.70
C SER A 43 10.39 -6.18 15.04
N GLY A 44 10.26 -7.36 14.41
CA GLY A 44 11.21 -8.46 14.57
C GLY A 44 12.58 -8.13 13.97
N LEU A 45 12.62 -7.55 12.77
CA LEU A 45 13.85 -7.07 12.14
C LEU A 45 14.53 -5.97 12.98
N GLY A 46 13.75 -5.01 13.49
CA GLY A 46 14.25 -3.94 14.37
C GLY A 46 14.88 -4.47 15.65
N ALA A 47 14.23 -5.43 16.30
CA ALA A 47 14.77 -6.13 17.46
C ALA A 47 16.05 -6.92 17.16
N ILE A 48 16.16 -7.55 15.98
CA ILE A 48 17.39 -8.24 15.55
C ILE A 48 18.52 -7.25 15.28
N CYS A 49 18.21 -6.06 14.75
CA CYS A 49 19.18 -5.00 14.49
C CYS A 49 19.72 -4.29 15.75
N LEU A 50 19.22 -4.60 16.96
CA LEU A 50 19.77 -4.10 18.22
C LEU A 50 21.19 -4.64 18.51
N ASN A 51 21.61 -5.70 17.82
CA ASN A 51 22.94 -6.28 17.90
C ASN A 51 23.63 -6.24 16.52
N THR A 52 24.94 -5.97 16.49
CA THR A 52 25.71 -5.82 15.24
C THR A 52 25.68 -7.09 14.38
N LYS A 53 25.83 -8.28 14.98
CA LYS A 53 25.71 -9.56 14.22
C LYS A 53 24.32 -9.73 13.60
N GLY A 54 23.26 -9.33 14.31
CA GLY A 54 21.89 -9.41 13.81
C GLY A 54 21.63 -8.42 12.68
N LEU A 55 22.18 -7.21 12.78
CA LEU A 55 22.16 -6.22 11.71
C LEU A 55 22.86 -6.71 10.43
N GLU A 56 24.06 -7.30 10.54
CA GLU A 56 24.72 -7.85 9.34
C GLU A 56 23.97 -9.06 8.78
N ALA A 57 23.46 -9.97 9.63
CA ALA A 57 22.61 -11.07 9.18
C ALA A 57 21.34 -10.60 8.43
N VAL A 58 20.70 -9.50 8.86
CA VAL A 58 19.56 -8.87 8.16
C VAL A 58 19.95 -8.37 6.77
N LYS A 59 21.18 -7.87 6.58
CA LYS A 59 21.70 -7.45 5.27
C LYS A 59 22.07 -8.64 4.39
N GLU A 60 22.83 -9.60 4.92
CA GLU A 60 23.30 -10.79 4.20
C GLU A 60 22.13 -11.64 3.70
N THR A 61 21.12 -11.87 4.54
CA THR A 61 19.88 -12.55 4.16
C THR A 61 18.97 -11.69 3.26
N SER A 62 19.30 -10.42 3.04
CA SER A 62 18.48 -9.44 2.32
C SER A 62 17.03 -9.36 2.82
N ALA A 63 16.81 -9.55 4.13
CA ALA A 63 15.49 -9.82 4.69
C ALA A 63 14.44 -8.72 4.40
N LEU A 64 14.86 -7.47 4.23
CA LEU A 64 13.98 -6.34 3.87
C LEU A 64 13.27 -6.55 2.51
N ARG A 65 13.79 -7.40 1.63
CA ARG A 65 13.18 -7.69 0.32
C ARG A 65 11.78 -8.31 0.41
N PHE A 66 11.34 -8.78 1.58
CA PHE A 66 9.95 -9.20 1.81
C PHE A 66 8.95 -8.10 1.41
N LEU A 67 9.32 -6.83 1.56
CA LEU A 67 8.50 -5.68 1.16
C LEU A 67 8.16 -5.70 -0.34
N VAL A 68 9.10 -6.13 -1.19
CA VAL A 68 8.88 -6.22 -2.64
C VAL A 68 7.73 -7.18 -2.93
N ASP A 69 7.83 -8.41 -2.44
CA ASP A 69 6.78 -9.42 -2.59
C ASP A 69 5.44 -8.96 -2.01
N VAL A 70 5.49 -8.30 -0.84
CA VAL A 70 4.31 -7.79 -0.13
C VAL A 70 3.56 -6.72 -0.91
N PHE A 71 4.26 -5.79 -1.57
CA PHE A 71 3.64 -4.74 -2.36
C PHE A 71 3.35 -5.12 -3.82
N THR A 72 4.06 -6.11 -4.40
CA THR A 72 3.87 -6.49 -5.82
C THR A 72 3.08 -7.79 -6.04
N SER A 73 2.68 -8.53 -5.00
CA SER A 73 1.94 -9.79 -5.14
C SER A 73 0.49 -9.70 -4.67
N LYS A 74 -0.44 -10.04 -5.58
CA LYS A 74 -1.91 -10.03 -5.35
C LYS A 74 -2.36 -10.84 -4.12
N LYS A 75 -1.56 -11.83 -3.68
CA LYS A 75 -1.87 -12.68 -2.51
C LYS A 75 -1.97 -11.90 -1.18
N TYR A 76 -1.34 -10.71 -1.09
CA TYR A 76 -1.32 -9.92 0.15
C TYR A 76 -2.45 -8.89 0.28
N VAL A 77 -3.20 -8.58 -0.80
CA VAL A 77 -4.16 -7.46 -0.84
C VAL A 77 -5.16 -7.50 0.33
N VAL A 78 -5.80 -8.65 0.57
CA VAL A 78 -6.77 -8.81 1.67
C VAL A 78 -6.10 -8.65 3.05
N GLY A 79 -4.88 -9.15 3.21
CA GLY A 79 -4.10 -8.98 4.44
C GLY A 79 -3.57 -7.56 4.65
N MET A 80 -3.49 -6.75 3.58
CA MET A 80 -2.91 -5.41 3.60
C MET A 80 -3.87 -4.34 4.12
N ASN A 81 -5.19 -4.48 3.91
CA ASN A 81 -6.19 -3.50 4.35
C ASN A 81 -6.04 -3.15 5.84
N GLU A 82 -5.97 -4.18 6.69
CA GLU A 82 -5.79 -4.06 8.15
C GLU A 82 -4.32 -3.94 8.58
N ALA A 83 -3.38 -3.82 7.64
CA ALA A 83 -1.93 -3.83 7.90
C ALA A 83 -1.21 -2.58 7.44
N ILE A 84 -1.72 -1.86 6.43
CA ILE A 84 -0.96 -0.84 5.70
C ILE A 84 -0.39 0.26 6.62
N VAL A 85 -1.18 0.80 7.55
CA VAL A 85 -0.72 1.81 8.52
C VAL A 85 0.31 1.24 9.51
N PRO A 86 0.03 0.17 10.29
CA PRO A 86 1.02 -0.39 11.22
C PRO A 86 2.26 -0.98 10.53
N LEU A 87 2.15 -1.48 9.30
CA LEU A 87 3.29 -1.91 8.48
C LEU A 87 4.15 -0.71 8.07
N ALA A 88 3.55 0.35 7.53
CA ALA A 88 4.27 1.56 7.15
C ALA A 88 4.99 2.19 8.34
N ASN A 89 4.29 2.32 9.48
CA ASN A 89 4.88 2.82 10.73
C ASN A 89 6.03 1.92 11.22
N GLY A 90 5.88 0.59 11.16
CA GLY A 90 6.92 -0.36 11.57
C GLY A 90 8.15 -0.34 10.65
N VAL A 91 7.97 -0.14 9.34
CA VAL A 91 9.07 -0.02 8.37
C VAL A 91 9.76 1.34 8.50
N GLU A 92 9.01 2.42 8.69
CA GLU A 92 9.58 3.75 8.89
C GLU A 92 10.37 3.83 10.21
N GLU A 93 9.85 3.27 11.31
CA GLU A 93 10.58 3.13 12.58
C GLU A 93 11.87 2.30 12.41
N LEU A 94 11.81 1.18 11.69
CA LEU A 94 12.98 0.36 11.38
C LEU A 94 14.06 1.17 10.64
N LEU A 95 13.69 1.92 9.61
CA LEU A 95 14.64 2.74 8.83
C LEU A 95 15.08 4.00 9.57
N ARG A 96 14.24 4.55 10.46
CA ARG A 96 14.56 5.66 11.36
C ARG A 96 15.67 5.26 12.32
N HIS A 97 15.53 4.15 13.02
CA HIS A 97 16.50 3.71 14.02
C HIS A 97 17.71 2.98 13.43
N VAL A 98 17.52 2.13 12.42
CA VAL A 98 18.59 1.33 11.79
C VAL A 98 19.10 2.04 10.54
N SER A 99 19.83 3.13 10.75
CA SER A 99 20.25 4.06 9.69
C SER A 99 21.00 3.42 8.52
N SER A 100 21.76 2.34 8.75
CA SER A 100 22.50 1.63 7.70
C SER A 100 21.60 0.89 6.69
N LEU A 101 20.33 0.64 7.01
CA LEU A 101 19.36 0.01 6.09
C LEU A 101 18.65 1.03 5.17
N ARG A 102 18.83 2.34 5.39
CA ARG A 102 18.09 3.39 4.66
C ARG A 102 18.33 3.36 3.16
N GLY A 103 19.57 3.10 2.70
CA GLY A 103 19.87 2.95 1.28
C GLY A 103 19.07 1.80 0.65
N THR A 104 19.22 0.61 1.20
CA THR A 104 18.47 -0.60 0.80
C THR A 104 16.95 -0.39 0.85
N GLY A 105 16.43 0.37 1.82
CA GLY A 105 15.02 0.76 1.88
C GLY A 105 14.58 1.62 0.70
N VAL A 106 15.37 2.62 0.30
CA VAL A 106 15.12 3.44 -0.89
C VAL A 106 15.21 2.61 -2.17
N ASP A 107 16.22 1.75 -2.30
CA ASP A 107 16.38 0.86 -3.46
C ASP A 107 15.16 -0.08 -3.63
N ILE A 108 14.65 -0.61 -2.52
CA ILE A 108 13.44 -1.46 -2.49
C ILE A 108 12.18 -0.68 -2.87
N ILE A 109 12.03 0.58 -2.42
CA ILE A 109 10.90 1.44 -2.82
C ILE A 109 10.94 1.71 -4.34
N ILE A 110 12.12 1.97 -4.89
CA ILE A 110 12.31 2.15 -6.35
C ILE A 110 11.99 0.86 -7.11
N GLU A 111 12.43 -0.31 -6.62
CA GLU A 111 12.09 -1.62 -7.22
C GLU A 111 10.58 -1.88 -7.21
N ILE A 112 9.88 -1.56 -6.11
CA ILE A 112 8.43 -1.69 -5.98
C ILE A 112 7.72 -0.80 -7.01
N ILE A 113 8.08 0.48 -7.12
CA ILE A 113 7.48 1.42 -8.08
C ILE A 113 7.67 0.93 -9.52
N ASN A 114 8.89 0.53 -9.89
CA ASN A 114 9.18 0.02 -11.23
C ASN A 114 8.41 -1.28 -11.55
N LYS A 115 8.28 -2.19 -10.57
CA LYS A 115 7.47 -3.40 -10.73
C LYS A 115 5.98 -3.08 -10.89
N MET A 116 5.43 -2.18 -10.07
CA MET A 116 4.03 -1.75 -10.21
C MET A 116 3.74 -1.12 -11.57
N ALA A 117 4.67 -0.33 -12.12
CA ALA A 117 4.55 0.19 -13.48
C ALA A 117 4.48 -0.93 -14.53
N SER A 118 5.42 -1.89 -14.50
CA SER A 118 5.44 -3.02 -15.45
C SER A 118 4.20 -3.94 -15.35
N LEU A 119 3.56 -4.01 -14.18
CA LEU A 119 2.31 -4.76 -13.98
C LEU A 119 1.10 -4.08 -14.64
N GLY A 120 1.18 -2.79 -14.96
CA GLY A 120 0.14 -2.03 -15.66
C GLY A 120 0.09 -2.32 -17.17
N GLU A 121 1.24 -2.46 -17.82
CA GLU A 121 1.34 -2.67 -19.27
C GLU A 121 0.92 -4.08 -19.70
N GLY A 122 1.08 -5.09 -18.83
CA GLY A 122 0.90 -6.50 -19.16
C GLY A 122 -0.54 -7.02 -19.33
N SER A 123 -1.55 -6.16 -19.46
CA SER A 123 -2.97 -6.57 -19.49
C SER A 123 -3.78 -6.16 -20.73
N VAL A 124 -3.19 -5.41 -21.67
CA VAL A 124 -3.84 -5.10 -22.97
C VAL A 124 -3.51 -6.21 -23.98
N SER A 125 -4.11 -7.38 -23.77
CA SER A 125 -4.15 -8.49 -24.74
C SER A 125 -5.60 -8.96 -24.93
N GLY A 126 -6.47 -8.02 -25.30
CA GLY A 126 -7.83 -8.26 -25.77
C GLY A 126 -7.89 -8.09 -27.28
N SER A 127 -8.53 -9.05 -27.97
CA SER A 127 -8.57 -9.23 -29.43
C SER A 127 -8.47 -7.95 -30.28
N SER A 128 -7.46 -7.88 -31.16
CA SER A 128 -7.45 -6.95 -32.29
C SER A 128 -8.06 -7.64 -33.51
N GLU A 129 -9.38 -7.80 -33.51
CA GLU A 129 -10.14 -8.24 -34.68
C GLU A 129 -10.47 -7.04 -35.57
N MET A 130 -9.60 -6.85 -36.56
CA MET A 130 -9.73 -5.80 -37.58
C MET A 130 -10.67 -6.23 -38.71
N VAL A 131 -11.96 -5.92 -38.59
CA VAL A 131 -12.87 -5.83 -39.74
C VAL A 131 -13.61 -4.49 -39.69
N ASN A 132 -13.15 -3.54 -40.51
CA ASN A 132 -13.81 -2.27 -40.73
C ASN A 132 -14.69 -2.40 -41.99
N ASP A 133 -15.99 -2.58 -41.81
CA ASP A 133 -16.96 -2.64 -42.91
C ASP A 133 -17.83 -1.37 -42.96
N ILE A 134 -18.11 -0.88 -44.18
CA ILE A 134 -18.52 0.51 -44.41
C ILE A 134 -20.02 0.58 -44.73
N SER A 135 -20.85 0.77 -43.69
CA SER A 135 -22.29 1.04 -43.88
C SER A 135 -22.53 2.53 -44.13
N ALA A 136 -22.54 2.94 -45.39
CA ALA A 136 -22.97 4.27 -45.81
C ALA A 136 -24.50 4.33 -46.04
N MET A 137 -25.06 5.55 -45.99
CA MET A 137 -26.41 6.00 -46.42
C MET A 137 -27.63 5.27 -45.78
N GLU A 138 -28.83 5.86 -45.66
CA GLU A 138 -29.41 7.03 -46.36
C GLU A 138 -29.92 8.16 -45.45
N MET A 139 -30.53 9.18 -46.05
CA MET A 139 -31.05 10.40 -45.44
C MET A 139 -32.50 10.63 -45.90
N ASP A 140 -33.44 10.73 -44.97
CA ASP A 140 -34.84 11.11 -45.25
C ASP A 140 -35.20 12.46 -44.59
N SER A 141 -36.18 13.17 -45.14
CA SER A 141 -36.48 14.58 -44.82
C SER A 141 -37.98 14.84 -44.65
N GLY A 142 -38.44 14.85 -43.38
CA GLY A 142 -39.84 15.15 -43.02
C GLY A 142 -40.03 16.56 -42.45
N ASP A 143 -40.58 17.48 -43.25
CA ASP A 143 -40.99 18.84 -42.87
C ASP A 143 -42.37 18.85 -42.16
N ARG A 144 -42.47 19.42 -40.93
CA ARG A 144 -43.49 20.40 -40.46
C ARG A 144 -43.75 20.42 -38.95
N GLY A 145 -44.01 21.63 -38.43
CA GLY A 145 -45.19 21.81 -37.57
C GLY A 145 -45.01 22.32 -36.13
N SER A 146 -44.45 23.53 -35.95
CA SER A 146 -44.80 24.56 -34.95
C SER A 146 -45.64 24.22 -33.69
N GLY A 147 -45.18 24.64 -32.49
CA GLY A 147 -46.07 24.78 -31.32
C GLY A 147 -45.43 25.27 -30.01
N SER A 148 -45.67 26.54 -29.64
CA SER A 148 -45.68 27.15 -28.28
C SER A 148 -44.53 26.80 -27.30
N GLU A 149 -43.53 27.67 -27.06
CA GLU A 149 -43.57 28.93 -26.28
C GLU A 149 -43.81 28.80 -24.76
N SER A 150 -42.73 29.01 -23.98
CA SER A 150 -42.61 29.57 -22.60
C SER A 150 -41.12 29.43 -22.18
N HIS A 151 -40.28 30.45 -21.96
CA HIS A 151 -40.43 31.72 -21.21
C HIS A 151 -40.74 31.44 -19.72
N SER A 152 -40.00 31.89 -18.68
CA SER A 152 -38.73 32.64 -18.61
C SER A 152 -38.23 32.78 -17.14
N SER A 153 -36.92 32.64 -16.91
CA SER A 153 -36.02 33.56 -16.16
C SER A 153 -36.23 33.99 -14.68
N LEU A 154 -35.08 34.30 -14.03
CA LEU A 154 -34.85 35.24 -12.90
C LEU A 154 -35.15 34.81 -11.44
N VAL A 155 -34.07 34.38 -10.74
CA VAL A 155 -33.43 34.97 -9.54
C VAL A 155 -34.25 35.72 -8.46
N SER A 156 -33.83 35.55 -7.20
CA SER A 156 -34.19 36.20 -5.91
C SER A 156 -35.26 35.47 -5.07
N GLY A 157 -35.24 35.52 -3.73
CA GLY A 157 -34.37 36.25 -2.79
C GLY A 157 -34.12 35.51 -1.46
N THR A 158 -33.60 36.24 -0.45
CA THR A 158 -33.06 35.73 0.84
C THR A 158 -34.09 35.70 1.99
N ASP A 159 -33.62 35.40 3.20
CA ASP A 159 -34.21 35.67 4.54
C ASP A 159 -35.26 34.67 5.09
N ALA A 160 -35.39 34.44 6.41
CA ALA A 160 -34.46 34.60 7.55
C ALA A 160 -35.01 33.89 8.83
N ALA A 161 -34.10 33.48 9.73
CA ALA A 161 -34.28 33.08 11.15
C ALA A 161 -32.88 32.67 11.69
N GLU A 162 -32.27 33.13 12.79
CA GLU A 162 -32.72 33.57 14.13
C GLU A 162 -33.42 32.44 14.93
N GLU A 163 -33.09 32.12 16.18
CA GLU A 163 -32.21 32.71 17.22
C GLU A 163 -31.68 31.57 18.14
N GLY A 164 -30.72 31.78 19.06
CA GLY A 164 -30.40 30.77 20.09
C GLY A 164 -29.00 30.71 20.71
N VAL A 165 -28.61 31.73 21.48
CA VAL A 165 -27.59 31.69 22.56
C VAL A 165 -28.03 30.65 23.64
N THR A 166 -27.19 29.94 24.40
CA THR A 166 -25.82 30.25 24.91
C THR A 166 -24.70 29.34 24.32
N ASP A 167 -23.79 28.60 24.98
CA ASP A 167 -23.52 28.21 26.39
C ASP A 167 -22.01 27.98 26.64
N GLU A 168 -21.58 27.77 27.89
CA GLU A 168 -20.17 27.98 28.33
C GLU A 168 -19.51 26.81 29.09
N ARG A 169 -18.29 26.41 28.66
CA ARG A 169 -17.24 25.84 29.55
C ARG A 169 -15.84 25.79 28.95
#